data_AF-A0A376SAC4-F1
#
_entry.id   AF-A0A376SAC4-F1
#
_cell.length_a   1.000
_cell.length_b   1.000
_cell.length_c   1.000
_cell.angle_alpha   90.00
_cell.angle_beta   90.00
_cell.angle_gamma   90.00
#
_symmetry.space_group_name_H-M   'P 1'
#
loop_
_entity.id
_entity.type
_entity.pdbx_description
1 polymer ?
#
loop_
_entity_poly.entity_id
_entity_poly.type
_entity_poly.pdbx_seq_one_letter_code
_entity_poly.pdbx_strand_id
1 'polypeptide(L)'
;MHWGHATSDDMIHWQHEPIALAPGDENDKDGCFSGSAVDDNGVLSLIYTGHVWLDGAGNDDAIREVQCLATSRDGIHFENRV
;
A
#
# COMPACT_ATOMS: atom_id res chain seq x y z
N MET A 1 7.84 5.78 -1.44
CA MET A 1 7.78 4.60 -0.54
C MET A 1 6.85 3.56 -1.14
N HIS A 2 7.12 2.26 -0.98
CA HIS A 2 6.30 1.16 -1.50
C HIS A 2 6.18 0.06 -0.44
N TRP A 3 5.18 -0.83 -0.55
CA TRP A 3 5.03 -1.98 0.34
C TRP A 3 5.68 -3.22 -0.28
N GLY A 4 6.75 -3.69 0.35
CA GLY A 4 7.29 -5.03 0.09
C GLY A 4 6.36 -6.10 0.66
N HIS A 5 6.42 -7.31 0.10
CA HIS A 5 5.52 -8.39 0.46
C HIS A 5 6.29 -9.70 0.62
N ALA A 6 5.94 -10.45 1.67
CA ALA A 6 6.46 -11.78 1.92
C ALA A 6 5.41 -12.61 2.66
N THR A 7 5.40 -13.91 2.41
CA THR A 7 4.50 -14.88 3.05
C THR A 7 5.30 -15.92 3.84
N SER A 8 4.67 -16.50 4.87
CA SER A 8 5.26 -17.55 5.69
C SER A 8 4.18 -18.41 6.33
N ASP A 9 4.40 -19.72 6.38
CA ASP A 9 3.51 -20.67 7.08
C ASP A 9 3.86 -20.79 8.58
N ASP A 10 5.06 -20.36 8.99
CA ASP A 10 5.60 -20.57 10.34
C ASP A 10 6.13 -19.29 11.02
N MET A 11 6.02 -18.14 10.35
CA MET A 11 6.51 -16.82 10.78
C MET A 11 8.04 -16.73 10.94
N ILE A 12 8.79 -17.73 10.48
CA ILE A 12 10.25 -17.82 10.60
C ILE A 12 10.89 -17.83 9.21
N HIS A 13 10.40 -18.70 8.32
CA HIS A 13 10.89 -18.84 6.96
C HIS A 13 9.97 -18.09 6.01
N TRP A 14 10.51 -17.05 5.38
CA TRP A 14 9.74 -16.12 4.54
C TRP A 14 10.07 -16.33 3.07
N GLN A 15 9.03 -16.30 2.23
CA GLN A 15 9.16 -16.26 0.78
C GLN A 15 8.89 -14.84 0.30
N HIS A 16 9.77 -14.32 -0.56
CA HIS A 16 9.55 -13.02 -1.18
C HIS A 16 8.47 -13.12 -2.24
N GLU A 17 7.50 -12.23 -2.15
CA GLU A 17 6.42 -12.09 -3.12
C GLU A 17 6.65 -10.87 -4.02
N PRO A 18 5.91 -10.72 -5.13
CA PRO A 18 5.83 -9.47 -5.86
C PRO A 18 5.48 -8.28 -4.95
N ILE A 19 5.90 -7.07 -5.34
CA ILE A 19 5.57 -5.82 -4.62
C ILE A 19 4.06 -5.71 -4.46
N ALA A 20 3.57 -5.50 -3.23
CA ALA A 20 2.14 -5.41 -2.96
C ALA A 20 1.56 -4.06 -3.41
N LEU A 21 2.19 -2.95 -3.02
CA LEU A 21 1.77 -1.60 -3.39
C LEU A 21 2.96 -0.77 -3.83
N ALA A 22 2.83 -0.07 -4.95
CA ALA A 22 3.79 0.91 -5.43
C ALA A 22 3.07 2.22 -5.76
N PRO A 23 3.71 3.38 -5.54
CA PRO A 23 3.14 4.68 -5.89
C PRO A 23 2.73 4.75 -7.37
N GLY A 24 1.55 5.29 -7.66
CA GLY A 24 1.13 5.42 -9.05
C GLY A 24 -0.14 6.23 -9.29
N ASP A 25 -1.05 6.29 -8.32
CA ASP A 25 -2.32 6.98 -8.46
C ASP A 25 -2.24 8.41 -7.92
N GLU A 26 -3.22 9.26 -8.27
CA GLU A 26 -3.22 10.68 -7.85
C GLU A 26 -3.12 10.85 -6.32
N ASN A 27 -3.66 9.89 -5.56
CA ASN A 27 -3.71 9.92 -4.11
C ASN A 27 -2.42 9.44 -3.43
N ASP A 28 -1.54 8.72 -4.14
CA ASP A 28 -0.37 8.08 -3.54
C ASP A 28 0.91 8.15 -4.40
N LYS A 29 0.90 8.92 -5.48
CA LYS A 29 1.99 9.03 -6.47
C LYS A 29 3.37 9.31 -5.87
N ASP A 30 3.44 9.93 -4.70
CA ASP A 30 4.70 10.26 -4.03
C ASP A 30 5.02 9.29 -2.86
N GLY A 31 4.07 8.42 -2.47
CA GLY A 31 4.30 7.36 -1.51
C GLY A 31 3.05 6.59 -1.09
N CYS A 32 3.16 5.27 -1.03
CA CYS A 32 2.25 4.43 -0.25
C CYS A 32 2.86 4.29 1.16
N PHE A 33 2.34 5.03 2.12
CA PHE A 33 2.82 5.01 3.51
C PHE A 33 2.16 3.87 4.29
N SER A 34 2.48 3.79 5.59
CA SER A 34 2.00 2.74 6.49
C SER A 34 0.47 2.61 6.51
N GLY A 35 0.01 1.46 6.98
CA GLY A 35 -1.41 1.11 6.95
C GLY A 35 -1.70 -0.18 7.70
N SER A 36 -2.81 -0.81 7.37
CA SER A 36 -3.28 -2.07 7.96
C SER A 36 -3.88 -2.98 6.90
N ALA A 37 -3.84 -4.28 7.16
CA ALA A 37 -4.50 -5.29 6.34
C ALA A 37 -5.69 -5.88 7.11
N VAL A 38 -6.84 -6.02 6.46
CA VAL A 38 -8.07 -6.57 7.02
C VAL A 38 -8.60 -7.64 6.07
N ASP A 39 -9.01 -8.79 6.60
CA ASP A 39 -9.83 -9.74 5.86
C ASP A 39 -11.28 -9.26 5.84
N ASP A 40 -11.76 -8.82 4.67
CA ASP A 40 -13.16 -8.51 4.42
C ASP A 40 -13.82 -9.68 3.67
N ASN A 41 -14.30 -10.67 4.44
CA ASN A 41 -15.03 -11.83 3.92
C ASN A 41 -14.27 -12.57 2.80
N GLY A 42 -12.96 -12.81 2.98
CA GLY A 42 -12.10 -13.47 2.01
C GLY A 42 -11.49 -12.53 0.96
N VAL A 43 -11.67 -11.22 1.11
CA VAL A 43 -10.97 -10.20 0.32
C VAL A 43 -9.97 -9.48 1.23
N LEU A 44 -8.68 -9.71 0.98
CA LEU A 44 -7.62 -9.03 1.71
C LEU A 44 -7.62 -7.56 1.30
N SER A 45 -7.93 -6.69 2.24
CA SER A 45 -8.07 -5.25 2.04
C SER A 45 -6.96 -4.51 2.77
N LEU A 46 -6.11 -3.81 2.02
CA LEU A 46 -5.06 -2.94 2.54
C LEU A 46 -5.59 -1.52 2.62
N ILE A 47 -5.68 -0.97 3.83
CA ILE A 47 -6.00 0.43 4.08
C ILE A 47 -4.69 1.12 4.41
N TYR A 48 -4.31 2.11 3.62
CA TYR A 48 -3.00 2.77 3.74
C TYR A 48 -3.09 4.27 3.55
N THR A 49 -2.07 4.99 4.01
CA THR A 49 -1.97 6.43 3.74
C THR A 49 -1.31 6.68 2.39
N GLY A 50 -2.03 7.31 1.46
CA GLY A 50 -1.47 7.86 0.24
C GLY A 50 -0.83 9.22 0.51
N HIS A 51 0.41 9.40 0.08
CA HIS A 51 1.20 10.61 0.26
C HIS A 51 1.41 11.34 -1.06
N VAL A 52 1.21 12.66 -1.02
CA VAL A 52 1.44 13.56 -2.15
C VAL A 52 2.12 14.84 -1.68
N TRP A 53 3.19 15.24 -2.36
CA TRP A 53 3.72 16.59 -2.26
C TRP A 53 2.95 17.53 -3.20
N LEU A 54 2.44 18.63 -2.64
CA LEU A 54 1.63 19.63 -3.36
C LEU A 54 2.48 20.71 -4.04
N ASP A 55 3.66 20.99 -3.49
CA ASP A 55 4.55 22.05 -3.98
C ASP A 55 6.01 21.57 -4.05
N GLY A 56 6.26 20.65 -4.98
CA GLY A 56 7.58 20.07 -5.24
C GLY A 56 7.92 18.87 -4.37
N ALA A 57 8.53 17.85 -4.97
CA ALA A 57 8.91 16.64 -4.24
C ALA A 57 9.91 16.96 -3.12
N GLY A 58 9.62 16.47 -1.92
CA GLY A 58 10.41 16.70 -0.70
C GLY A 58 10.04 17.97 0.09
N ASN A 59 9.01 18.71 -0.33
CA ASN A 59 8.50 19.85 0.44
C ASN A 59 7.45 19.40 1.47
N ASP A 60 7.93 19.01 2.65
CA ASP A 60 7.06 18.49 3.71
C ASP A 60 6.15 19.55 4.36
N ASP A 61 6.35 20.84 4.06
CA ASP A 61 5.45 21.93 4.48
C ASP A 61 4.16 21.99 3.63
N ALA A 62 4.14 21.31 2.48
CA ALA A 62 3.03 21.31 1.53
C ALA A 62 2.68 19.89 1.09
N ILE A 63 2.03 19.13 1.97
CA ILE A 63 1.65 17.73 1.72
C ILE A 63 0.13 17.52 1.80
N ARG A 64 -0.33 16.47 1.13
CA ARG A 64 -1.67 15.90 1.29
C ARG A 64 -1.54 14.42 1.60
N GLU A 65 -2.16 14.01 2.69
CA GLU A 65 -2.29 12.62 3.09
C GLU A 65 -3.76 12.22 3.10
N VAL A 66 -4.08 11.12 2.42
CA VAL A 66 -5.44 10.57 2.34
C VAL A 66 -5.42 9.08 2.62
N GLN A 67 -6.56 8.51 3.02
CA GLN A 67 -6.69 7.07 3.22
C GLN A 67 -7.11 6.43 1.90
N CYS A 68 -6.30 5.50 1.44
CA CYS A 68 -6.51 4.74 0.22
C CYS A 68 -6.86 3.29 0.55
N LEU A 69 -7.56 2.62 -0.35
CA LEU A 69 -7.87 1.19 -0.27
C LEU A 69 -7.26 0.44 -1.45
N ALA A 70 -6.62 -0.70 -1.18
CA ALA A 70 -6.27 -1.69 -2.19
C ALA A 70 -6.78 -3.07 -1.78
N THR A 71 -7.22 -3.89 -2.74
CA THR A 71 -7.85 -5.18 -2.45
C THR A 71 -7.23 -6.31 -3.24
N SER A 72 -7.13 -7.50 -2.64
CA SER A 72 -6.66 -8.72 -3.29
C SER A 72 -7.56 -9.91 -2.93
N ARG A 73 -7.73 -10.82 -3.89
CA ARG A 73 -8.44 -12.11 -3.70
C ARG A 73 -7.50 -13.30 -3.57
N ASP A 74 -6.26 -13.17 -4.03
CA ASP A 74 -5.24 -14.22 -3.94
C ASP A 74 -4.14 -13.89 -2.92
N GLY A 75 -4.21 -12.70 -2.30
CA GLY A 75 -3.24 -12.21 -1.35
C GLY A 75 -1.94 -11.73 -1.99
N ILE A 76 -1.76 -11.86 -3.31
CA ILE A 76 -0.51 -11.56 -4.02
C ILE A 76 -0.66 -10.35 -4.93
N HIS A 77 -1.76 -10.27 -5.69
CA HIS A 77 -2.01 -9.20 -6.65
C HIS A 77 -3.07 -8.25 -6.09
N PHE A 78 -2.72 -6.97 -5.99
CA PHE A 78 -3.58 -5.94 -5.42
C PHE A 78 -4.11 -5.00 -6.50
N GLU A 79 -5.40 -4.68 -6.41
CA GLU A 79 -6.06 -3.64 -7.20
C GLU A 79 -6.29 -2.41 -6.33
N ASN A 80 -5.81 -1.25 -6.76
CA ASN A 80 -6.10 0.02 -6.09
C ASN A 80 -7.55 0.44 -6.30
N ARG A 81 -8.19 0.88 -5.22
CA ARG A 81 -9.59 1.30 -5.17
C ARG A 81 -9.73 2.58 -4.34
N VAL A 82 -9.06 3.64 -4.82
CA VAL A 82 -9.17 5.05 -4.39
C VAL A 82 -8.73 5.33 -2.95
#